data_AF-Q9VJU9-F1
#
_entry.id   AF-Q9VJU9-F1
#
_cell.length_a   1.000
_cell.length_b   1.000
_cell.length_c   1.000
_cell.angle_alpha   90.00
_cell.angle_beta   90.00
_cell.angle_gamma   90.00
#
_symmetry.space_group_name_H-M   'P 1'
#
loop_
_entity.id
_entity.type
_entity.pdbx_description
1 polymer ?
#
loop_
_entity_poly.entity_id
_entity_poly.type
_entity_poly.pdbx_seq_one_letter_code
_entity_poly.pdbx_strand_id
1 'polypeptide(L)'
;MHCSGPLAGLTALLTLVAFPVQIKTDSTVSTELYGDIENTEYGDFESLSQTRERQQHLCHREVPSVFFQTERDSPVRGNGSTIYFHRIEVCCAGYRRDPYANECVPDCSASSPDNCRNGFCRSPGVCECFAEFVRNEHGACIHTCPIACQHGRCYLNGTCVCHQNFVLDQETRQFCRPKCSQSCGTHEECVAPGQCDCSPGYRRTPDLGCQPVCAPDCGFGKCVAPNQCECFAGFIKRPNWNVCEAECYLNCENGLCESRYKCHCREGYRYDVNTTSCLPECSDNCGQGNGVCIAPGVCRCFRGYEVHGAECRPKCERFCGKYGRCVAPEICGCGEGQQHCRNGSCDDIEHCSCPSGETHFIDRCLKADRLSQHLNTSEKRKHFNRQLAYEFNALIGRLFNF
;
A
#
# COMPACT_ATOMS: atom_id res chain seq x y z
N MET A 1 -54.57 59.87 22.15
CA MET A 1 -53.18 60.26 22.48
C MET A 1 -52.29 59.04 22.25
N HIS A 2 -51.30 59.24 21.38
CA HIS A 2 -50.12 58.47 20.98
C HIS A 2 -49.80 57.04 21.45
N CYS A 3 -49.14 56.36 20.48
CA CYS A 3 -48.16 55.26 20.51
C CYS A 3 -48.73 53.83 20.47
N SER A 4 -48.71 53.08 19.35
CA SER A 4 -47.61 52.64 18.45
C SER A 4 -46.80 51.45 18.99
N GLY A 5 -46.90 50.28 18.34
CA GLY A 5 -45.98 49.13 18.51
C GLY A 5 -46.64 47.75 18.36
N PRO A 6 -46.27 46.89 17.38
CA PRO A 6 -47.13 45.78 16.91
C PRO A 6 -46.75 44.37 17.43
N LEU A 7 -47.71 43.46 17.20
CA LEU A 7 -47.71 42.02 17.45
C LEU A 7 -46.43 41.29 17.00
N ALA A 8 -45.82 40.52 17.91
CA ALA A 8 -44.88 39.46 17.58
C ALA A 8 -45.66 38.20 17.18
N GLY A 9 -45.74 37.91 15.88
CA GLY A 9 -46.19 36.63 15.33
C GLY A 9 -45.02 35.66 15.24
N LEU A 10 -45.18 34.46 15.81
CA LEU A 10 -44.25 33.35 15.69
C LEU A 10 -44.07 32.94 14.22
N THR A 11 -42.86 33.09 13.68
CA THR A 11 -42.43 32.39 12.47
C THR A 11 -41.57 31.19 12.86
N ALA A 12 -42.11 29.99 12.65
CA ALA A 12 -41.40 28.73 12.77
C ALA A 12 -40.31 28.63 11.69
N LEU A 13 -39.03 28.61 12.10
CA LEU A 13 -37.92 28.25 11.24
C LEU A 13 -37.83 26.72 11.16
N LEU A 14 -38.25 26.15 10.03
CA LEU A 14 -37.86 24.80 9.61
C LEU A 14 -36.38 24.82 9.20
N THR A 15 -35.50 24.42 10.10
CA THR A 15 -34.13 24.03 9.74
C THR A 15 -34.13 22.56 9.32
N LEU A 16 -34.09 22.32 8.01
CA LEU A 16 -33.79 21.02 7.41
C LEU A 16 -32.35 20.63 7.77
N VAL A 17 -32.20 19.74 8.75
CA VAL A 17 -30.93 19.11 9.07
C VAL A 17 -30.70 18.03 8.01
N ALA A 18 -29.84 18.32 7.03
CA ALA A 18 -29.38 17.33 6.07
C ALA A 18 -28.41 16.37 6.79
N PHE A 19 -28.86 15.15 7.03
CA PHE A 19 -27.99 14.04 7.45
C PHE A 19 -27.14 13.62 6.24
N PRO A 20 -25.80 13.62 6.33
CA PRO A 20 -24.99 12.97 5.32
C PRO A 20 -25.16 11.45 5.48
N VAL A 21 -25.82 10.84 4.50
CA VAL A 21 -25.85 9.39 4.30
C VAL A 21 -24.41 8.95 3.99
N GLN A 22 -23.73 8.33 4.95
CA GLN A 22 -22.51 7.60 4.67
C GLN A 22 -22.85 6.33 3.91
N ILE A 23 -22.63 6.36 2.60
CA ILE A 23 -22.55 5.18 1.76
C ILE A 23 -21.29 4.43 2.19
N LYS A 24 -21.47 3.31 2.88
CA LYS A 24 -20.42 2.39 3.26
C LYS A 24 -19.95 1.67 1.98
N THR A 25 -18.91 2.18 1.33
CA THR A 25 -18.21 1.49 0.26
C THR A 25 -17.45 0.32 0.88
N ASP A 26 -17.93 -0.88 0.61
CA ASP A 26 -17.24 -2.13 0.95
C ASP A 26 -16.06 -2.29 -0.02
N SER A 27 -14.85 -2.02 0.46
CA SER A 27 -13.61 -2.23 -0.28
C SER A 27 -12.71 -3.19 0.50
N THR A 28 -13.04 -4.48 0.47
CA THR A 28 -12.05 -5.52 0.72
C THR A 28 -11.24 -5.70 -0.56
N VAL A 29 -10.27 -4.82 -0.76
CA VAL A 29 -9.20 -5.01 -1.74
C VAL A 29 -8.03 -5.63 -0.97
N SER A 30 -7.85 -6.94 -1.12
CA SER A 30 -6.59 -7.60 -0.76
C SER A 30 -5.55 -7.26 -1.84
N THR A 31 -4.98 -6.07 -1.78
CA THR A 31 -3.77 -5.73 -2.53
C THR A 31 -2.62 -6.53 -1.94
N GLU A 32 -2.01 -7.39 -2.75
CA GLU A 32 -0.77 -8.10 -2.44
C GLU A 32 0.32 -7.07 -2.17
N LEU A 33 0.50 -6.75 -0.89
CA LEU A 33 1.37 -5.69 -0.43
C LEU A 33 2.81 -6.22 -0.31
N TYR A 34 3.45 -6.42 -1.46
CA TYR A 34 4.88 -6.69 -1.57
C TYR A 34 5.50 -5.69 -2.54
N GLY A 35 5.79 -4.48 -2.01
CA GLY A 35 6.69 -3.49 -2.60
C GLY A 35 6.50 -3.31 -4.11
N ASP A 36 5.58 -2.43 -4.48
CA ASP A 36 5.46 -1.98 -5.86
C ASP A 36 6.71 -1.16 -6.19
N ILE A 37 7.60 -1.75 -7.00
CA ILE A 37 8.40 -1.14 -8.09
C ILE A 37 9.16 -2.28 -8.80
N GLU A 38 9.11 -2.24 -10.13
CA GLU A 38 9.50 -3.28 -11.09
C GLU A 38 10.91 -3.86 -10.87
N ASN A 39 11.00 -5.17 -10.61
CA ASN A 39 12.26 -5.91 -10.63
C ASN A 39 12.43 -6.59 -12.00
N THR A 40 13.31 -6.06 -12.85
CA THR A 40 13.81 -6.79 -14.03
C THR A 40 15.32 -6.98 -13.99
N GLU A 41 15.66 -8.27 -13.95
CA GLU A 41 16.87 -8.95 -14.43
C GLU A 41 18.13 -9.06 -13.56
N TYR A 42 18.53 -10.34 -13.39
CA TYR A 42 19.90 -10.80 -13.32
C TYR A 42 20.04 -12.09 -14.15
N GLY A 43 20.78 -12.01 -15.27
CA GLY A 43 21.62 -13.07 -15.85
C GLY A 43 20.98 -14.35 -16.42
N ASP A 44 21.25 -14.58 -17.71
CA ASP A 44 21.04 -15.82 -18.46
C ASP A 44 21.42 -17.10 -17.70
N PHE A 45 20.44 -18.00 -17.55
CA PHE A 45 20.64 -19.44 -17.62
C PHE A 45 19.43 -20.05 -18.35
N GLU A 46 19.56 -20.23 -19.66
CA GLU A 46 18.56 -20.93 -20.48
C GLU A 46 18.44 -22.38 -20.01
N SER A 47 17.41 -22.63 -19.20
CA SER A 47 16.86 -23.95 -18.94
C SER A 47 15.69 -24.17 -19.89
N LEU A 48 15.67 -25.33 -20.55
CA LEU A 48 14.68 -25.80 -21.54
C LEU A 48 13.21 -25.84 -21.04
N SER A 49 12.89 -25.34 -19.84
CA SER A 49 11.55 -25.18 -19.26
C SER A 49 10.84 -23.87 -19.64
N GLN A 50 11.57 -22.87 -20.15
CA GLN A 50 11.09 -21.49 -20.38
C GLN A 50 10.08 -21.31 -21.53
N THR A 51 9.81 -22.34 -22.33
CA THR A 51 8.87 -22.25 -23.46
C THR A 51 7.40 -22.31 -23.03
N ARG A 52 7.08 -22.91 -21.88
CA ARG A 52 5.71 -22.96 -21.33
C ARG A 52 5.39 -21.72 -20.47
N GLU A 53 6.39 -21.15 -19.81
CA GLU A 53 6.30 -19.95 -18.95
C GLU A 53 6.07 -18.66 -19.77
N ARG A 54 6.57 -18.59 -21.02
CA ARG A 54 6.35 -17.46 -21.94
C ARG A 54 4.90 -17.27 -22.40
N GLN A 55 4.03 -18.28 -22.27
CA GLN A 55 2.63 -18.17 -22.69
C GLN A 55 1.73 -17.55 -21.61
N GLN A 56 2.19 -17.51 -20.35
CA GLN A 56 1.41 -17.01 -19.20
C GLN A 56 2.01 -15.75 -18.57
N HIS A 57 3.14 -15.25 -19.11
CA HIS A 57 3.84 -14.06 -18.61
C HIS A 57 4.16 -14.12 -17.11
N LEU A 58 4.51 -15.32 -16.62
CA LEU A 58 4.92 -15.57 -15.23
C LEU A 58 6.45 -15.56 -15.13
N CYS A 59 6.95 -14.84 -14.14
CA CYS A 59 8.35 -14.65 -13.83
C CYS A 59 8.61 -14.93 -12.34
N HIS A 60 9.86 -15.17 -11.97
CA HIS A 60 10.22 -15.36 -10.56
C HIS A 60 10.91 -14.13 -9.99
N ARG A 61 10.56 -13.76 -8.76
CA ARG A 61 11.21 -12.69 -7.99
C ARG A 61 11.64 -13.23 -6.63
N GLU A 62 12.79 -12.80 -6.14
CA GLU A 62 13.23 -13.09 -4.78
C GLU A 62 12.89 -11.93 -3.86
N VAL A 63 12.25 -12.23 -2.73
CA VAL A 63 11.85 -11.25 -1.72
C VAL A 63 12.37 -11.68 -0.34
N PRO A 64 12.66 -10.74 0.57
CA PRO A 64 13.08 -11.06 1.93
C PRO A 64 12.15 -12.05 2.66
N SER A 65 12.71 -13.16 3.13
CA SER A 65 11.99 -14.24 3.83
C SER A 65 11.31 -13.79 5.12
N VAL A 66 11.81 -12.73 5.75
CA VAL A 66 11.23 -12.14 6.96
C VAL A 66 9.76 -11.75 6.73
N PHE A 67 9.40 -11.35 5.51
CA PHE A 67 8.04 -10.99 5.15
C PHE A 67 7.05 -12.15 5.17
N PHE A 68 7.49 -13.40 5.32
CA PHE A 68 6.63 -14.59 5.42
C PHE A 68 6.54 -15.12 6.86
N GLN A 69 7.20 -14.47 7.81
CA GLN A 69 7.17 -14.87 9.21
C GLN A 69 5.77 -14.68 9.82
N THR A 70 5.21 -15.71 10.46
CA THR A 70 3.86 -15.67 11.03
C THR A 70 3.86 -15.61 12.56
N GLU A 71 5.01 -15.87 13.19
CA GLU A 71 5.20 -15.90 14.64
C GLU A 71 6.52 -15.25 15.03
N ARG A 72 6.57 -14.57 16.18
CA ARG A 72 7.74 -13.80 16.64
C ARG A 72 9.04 -14.61 16.71
N ASP A 73 8.96 -15.83 17.25
CA ASP A 73 10.15 -16.64 17.55
C ASP A 73 10.42 -17.71 16.47
N SER A 74 9.64 -17.74 15.38
CA SER A 74 9.87 -18.71 14.31
C SER A 74 11.13 -18.35 13.51
N PRO A 75 12.02 -19.32 13.21
CA PRO A 75 13.22 -19.05 12.44
C PRO A 75 12.86 -18.61 11.00
N VAL A 76 13.51 -17.56 10.51
CA VAL A 76 13.36 -17.09 9.13
C VAL A 76 14.14 -18.02 8.20
N ARG A 77 13.45 -18.72 7.29
CA ARG A 77 14.09 -19.66 6.35
C ARG A 77 13.39 -19.65 4.98
N GLY A 78 14.10 -19.07 4.01
CA GLY A 78 13.69 -19.00 2.62
C GLY A 78 14.18 -20.17 1.76
N ASN A 79 13.67 -20.22 0.53
CA ASN A 79 13.98 -21.21 -0.50
C ASN A 79 14.66 -20.59 -1.73
N GLY A 80 15.07 -19.32 -1.66
CA GLY A 80 15.75 -18.60 -2.73
C GLY A 80 17.27 -18.78 -2.71
N SER A 81 17.99 -17.80 -3.23
CA SER A 81 19.46 -17.82 -3.35
C SER A 81 20.15 -17.98 -1.99
N THR A 82 19.54 -17.44 -0.93
CA THR A 82 20.00 -17.63 0.46
C THR A 82 18.81 -17.92 1.37
N ILE A 83 19.07 -18.32 2.62
CA ILE A 83 18.01 -18.51 3.63
C ILE A 83 17.22 -17.23 3.94
N TYR A 84 17.74 -16.05 3.58
CA TYR A 84 17.09 -14.77 3.80
C TYR A 84 16.19 -14.34 2.65
N PHE A 85 16.15 -15.10 1.54
CA PHE A 85 15.29 -14.82 0.40
C PHE A 85 14.33 -15.97 0.11
N HIS A 86 13.09 -15.62 -0.21
CA HIS A 86 12.06 -16.54 -0.67
C HIS A 86 11.75 -16.24 -2.13
N ARG A 87 11.65 -17.28 -2.96
CA ARG A 87 11.34 -17.17 -4.38
C ARG A 87 9.83 -17.23 -4.58
N ILE A 88 9.26 -16.16 -5.11
CA ILE A 88 7.84 -16.04 -5.45
C ILE A 88 7.64 -15.97 -6.96
N GLU A 89 6.45 -16.34 -7.41
CA GLU A 89 6.00 -16.18 -8.80
C GLU A 89 5.23 -14.86 -8.92
N VAL A 90 5.60 -14.04 -9.90
CA VAL A 90 5.03 -12.71 -10.18
C VAL A 90 4.80 -12.56 -11.68
N CYS A 91 4.03 -11.56 -12.10
CA CYS A 91 3.96 -11.23 -13.53
C CYS A 91 5.28 -10.62 -13.99
N CYS A 92 5.67 -10.95 -15.23
CA CYS A 92 6.84 -10.35 -15.87
C CYS A 92 6.65 -8.83 -16.07
N ALA A 93 7.74 -8.09 -16.25
CA ALA A 93 7.65 -6.64 -16.45
C ALA A 93 6.75 -6.25 -17.62
N GLY A 94 6.00 -5.17 -17.43
CA GLY A 94 4.95 -4.73 -18.35
C GLY A 94 3.65 -5.55 -18.28
N TYR A 95 3.56 -6.55 -17.41
CA TYR A 95 2.34 -7.32 -17.15
C TYR A 95 1.91 -7.16 -15.70
N ARG A 96 0.59 -7.15 -15.49
CA ARG A 96 -0.04 -7.08 -14.17
C ARG A 96 -0.97 -8.25 -13.96
N ARG A 97 -1.15 -8.65 -12.71
CA ARG A 97 -2.06 -9.74 -12.34
C ARG A 97 -3.51 -9.24 -12.43
N ASP A 98 -4.33 -9.89 -13.23
CA ASP A 98 -5.77 -9.64 -13.26
C ASP A 98 -6.40 -10.12 -11.95
N PRO A 99 -7.13 -9.27 -11.20
CA PRO A 99 -7.63 -9.63 -9.88
C PRO A 99 -8.76 -10.66 -9.90
N TYR A 100 -9.39 -10.93 -11.06
CA TYR A 100 -10.50 -11.87 -11.19
C TYR A 100 -10.04 -13.24 -11.70
N ALA A 101 -9.19 -13.24 -12.74
CA ALA A 101 -8.69 -14.45 -13.40
C ALA A 101 -7.37 -14.95 -12.81
N ASN A 102 -6.66 -14.12 -12.04
CA ASN A 102 -5.30 -14.40 -11.54
C ASN A 102 -4.30 -14.71 -12.67
N GLU A 103 -4.53 -14.15 -13.86
CA GLU A 103 -3.68 -14.28 -15.04
C GLU A 103 -2.87 -13.00 -15.25
N CYS A 104 -1.67 -13.10 -15.82
CA CYS A 104 -0.86 -11.93 -16.15
C CYS A 104 -1.31 -11.32 -17.48
N VAL A 105 -1.89 -10.13 -17.41
CA VAL A 105 -2.36 -9.35 -18.56
C VAL A 105 -1.45 -8.17 -18.83
N PRO A 106 -1.32 -7.69 -20.08
CA PRO A 106 -0.51 -6.51 -20.38
C PRO A 106 -0.94 -5.29 -19.55
N ASP A 107 0.05 -4.53 -19.10
CA ASP A 107 -0.12 -3.27 -18.38
C ASP A 107 0.07 -2.09 -19.34
N CYS A 108 -0.94 -1.23 -19.43
CA CYS A 108 -0.93 -0.04 -20.27
C CYS A 108 -1.08 1.25 -19.45
N SER A 109 -0.96 1.18 -18.12
CA SER A 109 -1.07 2.33 -17.22
C SER A 109 -0.05 3.43 -17.53
N ALA A 110 1.12 3.07 -18.07
CA ALA A 110 2.14 4.01 -18.49
C ALA A 110 1.77 4.81 -19.75
N SER A 111 0.88 4.30 -20.61
CA SER A 111 0.57 4.92 -21.91
C SER A 111 -0.88 5.38 -22.08
N SER A 112 -1.80 4.93 -21.22
CA SER A 112 -3.19 5.34 -21.22
C SER A 112 -3.71 5.41 -19.78
N PRO A 113 -4.50 6.45 -19.45
CA PRO A 113 -5.27 6.42 -18.21
C PRO A 113 -6.20 5.20 -18.21
N ASP A 114 -6.47 4.66 -17.02
CA ASP A 114 -7.36 3.53 -16.79
C ASP A 114 -7.03 2.26 -17.62
N ASN A 115 -5.77 2.02 -17.98
CA ASN A 115 -5.34 0.79 -18.67
C ASN A 115 -6.11 0.51 -19.99
N CYS A 116 -6.16 1.49 -20.90
CA CYS A 116 -6.90 1.41 -22.16
C CYS A 116 -8.41 1.22 -21.99
N ARG A 117 -9.05 1.95 -21.07
CA ARG A 117 -10.52 1.93 -20.99
C ARG A 117 -11.13 2.28 -22.36
N ASN A 118 -12.06 1.45 -22.83
CA ASN A 118 -12.64 1.49 -24.19
C ASN A 118 -11.68 1.10 -25.33
N GLY A 119 -10.70 0.26 -25.02
CA GLY A 119 -9.81 -0.37 -25.98
C GLY A 119 -9.28 -1.71 -25.47
N PHE A 120 -8.42 -2.33 -26.28
CA PHE A 120 -7.62 -3.48 -25.91
C PHE A 120 -6.20 -3.04 -25.58
N CYS A 121 -5.68 -3.43 -24.41
CA CYS A 121 -4.24 -3.39 -24.14
C CYS A 121 -3.61 -4.61 -24.80
N ARG A 122 -3.05 -4.45 -26.00
CA ARG A 122 -2.56 -5.56 -26.84
C ARG A 122 -1.21 -6.09 -26.37
N SER A 123 -0.37 -5.19 -25.90
CA SER A 123 0.94 -5.47 -25.33
C SER A 123 1.28 -4.35 -24.33
N PRO A 124 2.32 -4.51 -23.50
CA PRO A 124 2.68 -3.50 -22.51
C PRO A 124 2.82 -2.11 -23.15
N GLY A 125 2.08 -1.14 -22.63
CA GLY A 125 2.06 0.23 -23.14
C GLY A 125 1.37 0.44 -24.50
N VAL A 126 0.76 -0.56 -25.13
CA VAL A 126 0.12 -0.43 -26.45
C VAL A 126 -1.40 -0.58 -26.34
N CYS A 127 -2.11 0.55 -26.42
CA CYS A 127 -3.57 0.60 -26.46
C CYS A 127 -4.12 0.68 -27.88
N GLU A 128 -5.02 -0.24 -28.21
CA GLU A 128 -5.83 -0.21 -29.42
C GLU A 128 -7.27 0.15 -29.06
N CYS A 129 -7.74 1.33 -29.44
CA CYS A 129 -9.11 1.75 -29.17
C CYS A 129 -10.12 0.93 -29.97
N PHE A 130 -11.33 0.71 -29.42
CA PHE A 130 -12.42 0.09 -30.19
C PHE A 130 -12.84 0.98 -31.36
N ALA A 131 -13.51 0.41 -32.36
CA ALA A 131 -13.82 1.08 -33.63
C ALA A 131 -14.53 2.45 -33.51
N GLU A 132 -15.35 2.64 -32.47
CA GLU A 132 -16.11 3.88 -32.21
C GLU A 132 -15.41 4.84 -31.23
N PHE A 133 -14.12 4.63 -31.00
CA PHE A 133 -13.29 5.41 -30.10
C PHE A 133 -12.02 5.86 -30.82
N VAL A 134 -11.53 7.03 -30.43
CA VAL A 134 -10.29 7.61 -30.95
C VAL A 134 -9.34 7.89 -29.79
N ARG A 135 -8.04 7.72 -30.03
CA ARG A 135 -7.00 8.02 -29.04
C ARG A 135 -6.78 9.53 -28.98
N ASN A 136 -6.92 10.13 -27.80
CA ASN A 136 -6.62 11.55 -27.60
C ASN A 136 -5.13 11.79 -27.28
N GLU A 137 -4.73 13.06 -27.09
CA GLU A 137 -3.36 13.45 -26.73
C GLU A 137 -2.82 12.79 -25.45
N HIS A 138 -3.68 12.46 -24.50
CA HIS A 138 -3.32 11.81 -23.24
C HIS A 138 -3.33 10.27 -23.33
N GLY A 139 -3.53 9.72 -24.53
CA GLY A 139 -3.54 8.29 -24.79
C GLY A 139 -4.83 7.56 -24.41
N ALA A 140 -5.86 8.29 -23.98
CA ALA A 140 -7.17 7.75 -23.63
C ALA A 140 -8.01 7.45 -24.87
N CYS A 141 -8.77 6.36 -24.85
CA CYS A 141 -9.77 6.05 -25.86
C CYS A 141 -11.09 6.75 -25.55
N ILE A 142 -11.31 7.88 -26.21
CA ILE A 142 -12.50 8.73 -26.06
C ILE A 142 -13.53 8.43 -27.15
N HIS A 143 -14.80 8.72 -26.89
CA HIS A 143 -15.85 8.56 -27.91
C HIS A 143 -15.64 9.50 -29.10
N THR A 144 -15.94 9.00 -30.30
CA THR A 144 -16.08 9.79 -31.53
C THR A 144 -17.49 9.68 -32.13
N CYS A 145 -17.78 10.51 -33.14
CA CYS A 145 -19.07 10.50 -33.81
C CYS A 145 -19.33 9.13 -34.47
N PRO A 146 -20.58 8.62 -34.42
CA PRO A 146 -21.84 9.35 -34.23
C PRO A 146 -22.29 9.55 -32.77
N ILE A 147 -21.63 8.91 -31.80
CA ILE A 147 -22.09 8.87 -30.42
C ILE A 147 -21.81 10.19 -29.69
N ALA A 148 -20.57 10.63 -29.68
CA ALA A 148 -20.14 11.85 -29.02
C ALA A 148 -18.79 12.30 -29.57
N CYS A 149 -18.45 13.58 -29.43
CA CYS A 149 -17.12 14.09 -29.77
C CYS A 149 -16.61 14.93 -28.61
N GLN A 150 -15.40 14.67 -28.13
CA GLN A 150 -14.83 15.45 -27.03
C GLN A 150 -14.73 16.92 -27.45
N HIS A 151 -15.32 17.82 -26.64
CA HIS A 151 -15.41 19.26 -26.87
C HIS A 151 -16.08 19.67 -28.20
N GLY A 152 -16.99 18.85 -28.71
CA GLY A 152 -17.73 19.13 -29.94
C GLY A 152 -19.12 18.51 -29.98
N ARG A 153 -19.82 18.77 -31.08
CA ARG A 153 -21.13 18.17 -31.40
C ARG A 153 -21.02 17.31 -32.65
N CYS A 154 -21.72 16.18 -32.65
CA CYS A 154 -21.80 15.30 -33.81
C CYS A 154 -22.98 15.65 -34.71
N TYR A 155 -22.78 15.49 -36.01
CA TYR A 155 -23.82 15.54 -37.03
C TYR A 155 -24.10 14.15 -37.61
N LEU A 156 -25.27 13.98 -38.22
CA LEU A 156 -25.73 12.70 -38.80
C LEU A 156 -24.78 12.14 -39.88
N ASN A 157 -23.97 12.99 -40.49
CA ASN A 157 -22.96 12.62 -41.48
C ASN A 157 -21.62 12.17 -40.85
N GLY A 158 -21.58 11.97 -39.52
CA GLY A 158 -20.37 11.58 -38.78
C GLY A 158 -19.38 12.72 -38.56
N THR A 159 -19.69 13.96 -38.95
CA THR A 159 -18.77 15.09 -38.78
C THR A 159 -18.82 15.62 -37.34
N CYS A 160 -17.65 15.73 -36.71
CA CYS A 160 -17.51 16.48 -35.46
C CYS A 160 -17.32 17.98 -35.75
N VAL A 161 -18.15 18.82 -35.12
CA VAL A 161 -18.01 20.28 -35.13
C VAL A 161 -17.68 20.77 -33.73
N CYS A 162 -16.55 21.42 -33.60
CA CYS A 162 -16.03 21.87 -32.31
C CYS A 162 -16.85 23.00 -31.68
N HIS A 163 -16.86 23.02 -30.35
CA HIS A 163 -17.40 24.15 -29.59
C HIS A 163 -16.56 25.43 -29.79
N GLN A 164 -17.09 26.57 -29.34
CA GLN A 164 -16.39 27.85 -29.46
C GLN A 164 -15.03 27.78 -28.76
N ASN A 165 -13.99 28.30 -29.43
CA ASN A 165 -12.60 28.26 -29.00
C ASN A 165 -11.99 26.85 -28.92
N PHE A 166 -12.54 25.89 -29.65
CA PHE A 166 -11.91 24.61 -29.93
C PHE A 166 -11.68 24.46 -31.44
N VAL A 167 -10.67 23.66 -31.80
CA VAL A 167 -10.29 23.36 -33.18
C VAL A 167 -10.24 21.84 -33.35
N LEU A 168 -10.65 21.37 -34.53
CA LEU A 168 -10.67 19.94 -34.80
C LEU A 168 -9.22 19.43 -34.86
N ASP A 169 -8.98 18.30 -34.24
CA ASP A 169 -7.66 17.66 -34.22
C ASP A 169 -7.12 17.50 -35.65
N GLN A 170 -5.84 17.79 -35.84
CA GLN A 170 -5.25 17.86 -37.18
C GLN A 170 -4.99 16.48 -37.77
N GLU A 171 -4.73 15.48 -36.94
CA GLU A 171 -4.34 14.14 -37.35
C GLU A 171 -5.57 13.25 -37.58
N THR A 172 -6.42 13.14 -36.57
CA THR A 172 -7.58 12.23 -36.61
C THR A 172 -8.82 12.90 -37.17
N ARG A 173 -8.94 14.23 -37.05
CA ARG A 173 -10.13 15.01 -37.41
C ARG A 173 -11.42 14.49 -36.74
N GLN A 174 -11.28 13.79 -35.61
CA GLN A 174 -12.37 13.05 -34.94
C GLN A 174 -12.72 13.61 -33.55
N PHE A 175 -11.89 14.46 -32.98
CA PHE A 175 -12.14 15.13 -31.70
C PHE A 175 -11.64 16.58 -31.73
N CYS A 176 -12.00 17.37 -30.72
CA CYS A 176 -11.69 18.79 -30.67
C CYS A 176 -10.71 19.15 -29.54
N ARG A 177 -9.66 19.88 -29.91
CA ARG A 177 -8.63 20.42 -29.00
C ARG A 177 -8.88 21.90 -28.70
N PRO A 178 -8.56 22.38 -27.50
CA PRO A 178 -8.75 23.79 -27.15
C PRO A 178 -7.84 24.71 -27.99
N LYS A 179 -8.32 25.92 -28.25
CA LYS A 179 -7.59 26.96 -28.97
C LYS A 179 -7.02 27.98 -27.97
N CYS A 180 -5.70 28.12 -27.98
CA CYS A 180 -5.01 29.18 -27.25
C CYS A 180 -4.64 30.33 -28.19
N SER A 181 -4.84 31.57 -27.73
CA SER A 181 -4.70 32.80 -28.54
C SER A 181 -3.24 33.12 -28.88
N GLN A 182 -2.33 32.76 -27.97
CA GLN A 182 -0.88 32.74 -28.16
C GLN A 182 -0.45 31.26 -28.10
N SER A 183 0.60 30.90 -28.85
CA SER A 183 1.25 29.60 -28.66
C SER A 183 1.69 29.48 -27.21
N CYS A 184 1.28 28.42 -26.53
CA CYS A 184 1.74 28.12 -25.16
C CYS A 184 3.27 28.06 -25.11
N GLY A 185 3.85 28.28 -23.92
CA GLY A 185 5.29 28.33 -23.74
C GLY A 185 6.00 26.98 -23.97
N THR A 186 7.31 26.95 -23.75
CA THR A 186 8.10 25.72 -23.84
C THR A 186 7.58 24.66 -22.86
N HIS A 187 7.28 23.47 -23.37
CA HIS A 187 6.70 22.36 -22.61
C HIS A 187 5.34 22.67 -21.96
N GLU A 188 4.55 23.54 -22.60
CA GLU A 188 3.17 23.80 -22.24
C GLU A 188 2.21 23.37 -23.35
N GLU A 189 1.05 22.87 -22.96
CA GLU A 189 -0.06 22.58 -23.87
C GLU A 189 -1.29 23.41 -23.52
N CYS A 190 -2.15 23.61 -24.51
CA CYS A 190 -3.43 24.25 -24.30
C CYS A 190 -4.37 23.22 -23.65
N VAL A 191 -4.75 23.45 -22.38
CA VAL A 191 -5.65 22.54 -21.65
C VAL A 191 -7.10 23.02 -21.68
N ALA A 192 -7.30 24.32 -21.88
CA ALA A 192 -8.61 24.94 -22.07
C ALA A 192 -8.48 26.19 -22.94
N PRO A 193 -9.57 26.73 -23.50
CA PRO A 193 -9.55 27.95 -24.29
C PRO A 193 -8.81 29.11 -23.60
N GLY A 194 -7.69 29.55 -24.18
CA GLY A 194 -6.86 30.63 -23.65
C GLY A 194 -6.06 30.28 -22.38
N GLN A 195 -6.06 29.02 -21.95
CA GLN A 195 -5.35 28.55 -20.75
C GLN A 195 -4.32 27.49 -21.13
N CYS A 196 -3.06 27.80 -20.84
CA CYS A 196 -1.92 26.90 -21.01
C CYS A 196 -1.52 26.29 -19.67
N ASP A 197 -1.15 25.00 -19.68
CA ASP A 197 -0.56 24.30 -18.54
C ASP A 197 0.62 23.46 -19.02
N CYS A 198 1.44 22.94 -18.10
CA CYS A 198 2.57 22.09 -18.46
C CYS A 198 2.10 20.84 -19.21
N SER A 199 2.82 20.51 -20.28
CA SER A 199 2.58 19.29 -21.07
C SER A 199 2.70 18.03 -20.20
N PRO A 200 2.10 16.90 -20.62
CA PRO A 200 2.17 15.65 -19.88
C PRO A 200 3.63 15.27 -19.56
N GLY A 201 3.89 14.94 -18.30
CA GLY A 201 5.23 14.64 -17.81
C GLY A 201 6.09 15.87 -17.47
N TYR A 202 5.52 17.08 -17.44
CA TYR A 202 6.16 18.28 -16.94
C TYR A 202 5.41 18.86 -15.73
N ARG A 203 6.12 19.58 -14.86
CA ARG A 203 5.57 20.26 -13.69
C ARG A 203 6.11 21.68 -13.60
N ARG A 204 5.24 22.63 -13.26
CA ARG A 204 5.63 24.03 -13.11
C ARG A 204 6.46 24.22 -11.83
N THR A 205 7.64 24.83 -11.98
CA THR A 205 8.49 25.30 -10.87
C THR A 205 8.51 26.83 -10.84
N PRO A 206 8.65 27.46 -9.65
CA PRO A 206 8.64 28.93 -9.53
C PRO A 206 9.74 29.62 -10.34
N ASP A 207 10.92 29.00 -10.43
CA ASP A 207 12.12 29.65 -10.96
C ASP A 207 12.41 29.29 -12.43
N LEU A 208 11.96 28.12 -12.90
CA LEU A 208 12.37 27.55 -14.19
C LEU A 208 11.20 27.17 -15.11
N GLY A 209 9.95 27.52 -14.76
CA GLY A 209 8.78 27.20 -15.59
C GLY A 209 8.47 25.69 -15.62
N CYS A 210 7.98 25.16 -16.73
CA CYS A 210 7.65 23.73 -16.86
C CYS A 210 8.91 22.87 -16.98
N GLN A 211 9.23 22.16 -15.89
CA GLN A 211 10.37 21.26 -15.79
C GLN A 211 9.96 19.80 -15.97
N PRO A 212 10.79 18.96 -16.60
CA PRO A 212 10.46 17.55 -16.82
C PRO A 212 10.35 16.81 -15.49
N VAL A 213 9.41 15.88 -15.44
CA VAL A 213 9.16 15.00 -14.30
C VAL A 213 9.64 13.60 -14.68
N CYS A 214 10.46 13.02 -13.82
CA CYS A 214 10.87 11.63 -13.91
C CYS A 214 10.26 10.89 -12.71
N ALA A 215 9.47 9.84 -13.01
CA ALA A 215 8.91 8.95 -12.01
C ALA A 215 9.23 7.50 -12.43
N PRO A 216 10.08 6.78 -11.68
CA PRO A 216 10.76 7.19 -10.44
C PRO A 216 11.82 8.29 -10.65
N ASP A 217 12.26 8.90 -9.54
CA ASP A 217 13.33 9.91 -9.53
C ASP A 217 14.64 9.36 -10.14
N CYS A 218 15.43 10.23 -10.77
CA CYS A 218 16.65 9.84 -11.47
C CYS A 218 17.78 9.33 -10.57
N GLY A 219 17.70 9.51 -9.25
CA GLY A 219 18.74 9.06 -8.32
C GLY A 219 20.03 9.86 -8.49
N PHE A 220 21.13 9.18 -8.84
CA PHE A 220 22.42 9.83 -9.12
C PHE A 220 22.50 10.39 -10.54
N GLY A 221 21.49 11.17 -10.92
CA GLY A 221 21.36 11.80 -12.22
C GLY A 221 20.40 12.98 -12.20
N LYS A 222 20.16 13.56 -13.37
CA LYS A 222 19.21 14.67 -13.57
C LYS A 222 18.15 14.29 -14.61
N CYS A 223 16.93 14.77 -14.42
CA CYS A 223 15.84 14.59 -15.38
C CYS A 223 16.02 15.58 -16.54
N VAL A 224 16.21 15.09 -17.77
CA VAL A 224 16.46 15.93 -18.97
C VAL A 224 15.25 16.04 -19.89
N ALA A 225 14.35 15.06 -19.83
CA ALA A 225 13.03 15.07 -20.46
C ALA A 225 12.09 14.17 -19.62
N PRO A 226 10.77 14.18 -19.86
CA PRO A 226 9.83 13.35 -19.10
C PRO A 226 10.27 11.88 -19.09
N ASN A 227 10.44 11.33 -17.89
CA ASN A 227 10.94 9.96 -17.66
C ASN A 227 12.29 9.64 -18.35
N GLN A 228 13.08 10.65 -18.71
CA GLN A 228 14.40 10.48 -19.31
C GLN A 228 15.47 11.09 -18.41
N CYS A 229 16.26 10.22 -17.78
CA CYS A 229 17.36 10.62 -16.91
C CYS A 229 18.70 10.70 -17.64
N GLU A 230 19.58 11.60 -17.21
CA GLU A 230 20.99 11.66 -17.59
C GLU A 230 21.83 11.44 -16.32
N CYS A 231 22.67 10.40 -16.30
CA CYS A 231 23.42 10.04 -15.11
C CYS A 231 24.64 10.94 -14.91
N PHE A 232 24.99 11.20 -13.66
CA PHE A 232 26.23 11.89 -13.34
C PHE A 232 27.45 11.02 -13.70
N ALA A 233 28.60 11.66 -13.89
CA ALA A 233 29.84 10.96 -14.24
C ALA A 233 30.18 9.88 -13.20
N GLY A 234 30.43 8.66 -13.66
CA GLY A 234 30.71 7.50 -12.81
C GLY A 234 29.48 6.66 -12.41
N PHE A 235 28.27 7.11 -12.75
CA PHE A 235 27.02 6.36 -12.54
C PHE A 235 26.49 5.83 -13.87
N ILE A 236 25.74 4.73 -13.82
CA ILE A 236 25.17 4.03 -14.97
C ILE A 236 23.65 3.97 -14.86
N LYS A 237 22.97 3.85 -16.01
CA LYS A 237 21.55 3.46 -16.03
C LYS A 237 21.48 1.95 -15.88
N ARG A 238 20.68 1.47 -14.92
CA ARG A 238 20.32 0.05 -14.88
C ARG A 238 19.53 -0.32 -16.15
N PRO A 239 19.71 -1.54 -16.71
CA PRO A 239 18.86 -2.01 -17.80
C PRO A 239 17.38 -1.95 -17.40
N ASN A 240 16.52 -1.46 -18.31
CA ASN A 240 15.07 -1.30 -18.11
C ASN A 240 14.63 -0.33 -17.00
N TRP A 241 15.57 0.35 -16.33
CA TRP A 241 15.28 1.37 -15.33
C TRP A 241 15.71 2.73 -15.83
N ASN A 242 14.79 3.69 -15.78
CA ASN A 242 15.10 5.10 -16.05
C ASN A 242 15.77 5.78 -14.84
N VAL A 243 16.60 5.05 -14.08
CA VAL A 243 17.23 5.54 -12.83
C VAL A 243 18.73 5.31 -12.88
N CYS A 244 19.49 6.28 -12.33
CA CYS A 244 20.94 6.28 -12.32
C CYS A 244 21.49 5.84 -10.97
N GLU A 245 22.45 4.91 -11.00
CA GLU A 245 23.11 4.39 -9.81
C GLU A 245 24.51 3.85 -10.11
N ALA A 246 25.26 3.51 -9.06
CA ALA A 246 26.59 2.96 -9.19
C ALA A 246 26.51 1.46 -9.55
N GLU A 247 27.53 0.95 -10.24
CA GLU A 247 27.67 -0.49 -10.43
C GLU A 247 27.84 -1.19 -9.07
N CYS A 248 27.01 -2.20 -8.79
CA CYS A 248 26.99 -2.90 -7.50
C CYS A 248 26.79 -4.41 -7.62
N TYR A 249 27.29 -5.12 -6.61
CA TYR A 249 27.08 -6.57 -6.46
C TYR A 249 25.91 -6.89 -5.51
N LEU A 250 25.29 -5.86 -4.93
CA LEU A 250 24.19 -5.98 -3.97
C LEU A 250 22.85 -5.79 -4.67
N ASN A 251 21.79 -6.39 -4.11
CA ASN A 251 20.44 -6.22 -4.61
C ASN A 251 19.67 -5.16 -3.79
N CYS A 252 19.78 -3.89 -4.17
CA CYS A 252 19.14 -2.76 -3.47
C CYS A 252 17.67 -2.54 -3.89
N GLU A 253 16.78 -3.52 -3.68
CA GLU A 253 15.37 -3.51 -4.16
C GLU A 253 14.55 -2.27 -3.74
N ASN A 254 14.79 -1.71 -2.54
CA ASN A 254 14.15 -0.46 -2.07
C ASN A 254 15.15 0.69 -1.87
N GLY A 255 16.17 0.73 -2.71
CA GLY A 255 17.23 1.72 -2.65
C GLY A 255 17.88 1.96 -3.99
N LEU A 256 18.98 2.69 -3.97
CA LEU A 256 19.86 2.90 -5.11
C LEU A 256 21.26 2.43 -4.72
N CYS A 257 22.01 1.90 -5.67
CA CYS A 257 23.42 1.64 -5.43
C CYS A 257 24.20 2.95 -5.34
N GLU A 258 24.73 3.25 -4.14
CA GLU A 258 25.65 4.38 -3.92
C GLU A 258 27.09 4.00 -4.29
N SER A 259 27.44 2.73 -4.06
CA SER A 259 28.74 2.15 -4.44
C SER A 259 28.63 0.63 -4.57
N ARG A 260 29.72 -0.05 -4.93
CA ARG A 260 29.75 -1.52 -5.10
C ARG A 260 29.21 -2.31 -3.91
N TYR A 261 29.32 -1.78 -2.69
CA TYR A 261 29.00 -2.46 -1.43
C TYR A 261 28.08 -1.64 -0.51
N LYS A 262 27.40 -0.62 -1.02
CA LYS A 262 26.52 0.23 -0.21
C LYS A 262 25.25 0.61 -0.96
N CYS A 263 24.10 0.31 -0.34
CA CYS A 263 22.80 0.81 -0.79
C CYS A 263 22.48 2.14 -0.10
N HIS A 264 22.00 3.11 -0.87
CA HIS A 264 21.29 4.28 -0.40
C HIS A 264 19.79 3.94 -0.35
N CYS A 265 19.26 3.68 0.84
CA CYS A 265 17.85 3.29 0.99
C CYS A 265 16.91 4.48 0.81
N ARG A 266 15.74 4.21 0.23
CA ARG A 266 14.67 5.21 0.09
C ARG A 266 14.12 5.60 1.46
N GLU A 267 13.42 6.73 1.52
CA GLU A 267 12.75 7.18 2.74
C GLU A 267 11.79 6.11 3.28
N GLY A 268 11.85 5.86 4.59
CA GLY A 268 11.09 4.79 5.23
C GLY A 268 11.69 3.39 5.07
N TYR A 269 12.89 3.25 4.53
CA TYR A 269 13.64 2.00 4.45
C TYR A 269 15.03 2.12 5.09
N ARG A 270 15.51 1.01 5.63
CA ARG A 270 16.84 0.89 6.26
C ARG A 270 17.63 -0.27 5.68
N TYR A 271 18.95 -0.13 5.67
CA TYR A 271 19.84 -1.17 5.20
C TYR A 271 19.85 -2.36 6.17
N ASP A 272 19.66 -3.56 5.63
CA ASP A 272 19.74 -4.82 6.36
C ASP A 272 20.95 -5.64 5.88
N VAL A 273 21.74 -6.11 6.84
CA VAL A 273 23.00 -6.82 6.58
C VAL A 273 22.76 -8.25 6.11
N ASN A 274 21.67 -8.89 6.54
CA ASN A 274 21.39 -10.29 6.20
C ASN A 274 20.88 -10.42 4.77
N THR A 275 20.00 -9.52 4.35
CA THR A 275 19.46 -9.48 2.98
C THR A 275 20.30 -8.63 2.05
N THR A 276 21.33 -7.92 2.55
CA THR A 276 22.14 -6.95 1.79
C THR A 276 21.30 -5.98 0.96
N SER A 277 20.16 -5.56 1.53
CA SER A 277 19.11 -4.82 0.85
C SER A 277 18.43 -3.84 1.80
N CYS A 278 17.45 -3.08 1.30
CA CYS A 278 16.72 -2.08 2.06
C CYS A 278 15.36 -2.66 2.52
N LEU A 279 15.21 -2.86 3.82
CA LEU A 279 13.97 -3.33 4.45
C LEU A 279 13.13 -2.15 4.96
N PRO A 280 11.79 -2.26 4.92
CA PRO A 280 10.91 -1.17 5.36
C PRO A 280 11.02 -0.93 6.87
N GLU A 281 10.80 0.31 7.26
CA GLU A 281 10.79 0.76 8.63
C GLU A 281 9.36 1.04 9.12
N CYS A 282 9.06 0.56 10.33
CA CYS A 282 7.77 0.75 10.99
C CYS A 282 8.00 1.19 12.43
N SER A 283 7.11 2.06 12.93
CA SER A 283 7.11 2.52 14.33
C SER A 283 7.05 1.34 15.30
N ASP A 284 7.90 1.38 16.32
CA ASP A 284 8.01 0.37 17.40
C ASP A 284 8.09 -1.08 16.91
N ASN A 285 8.62 -1.33 15.70
CA ASN A 285 8.65 -2.66 15.07
C ASN A 285 7.25 -3.32 15.04
N CYS A 286 6.22 -2.61 14.58
CA CYS A 286 4.85 -3.13 14.51
C CYS A 286 4.29 -3.51 15.88
N GLY A 287 4.33 -2.57 16.83
CA GLY A 287 3.80 -2.78 18.18
C GLY A 287 4.65 -3.75 19.00
N GLN A 288 5.92 -3.42 19.22
CA GLN A 288 6.91 -4.19 20.00
C GLN A 288 7.41 -5.49 19.35
N GLY A 289 7.35 -5.62 18.03
CA GLY A 289 7.67 -6.87 17.33
C GLY A 289 6.52 -7.86 17.29
N ASN A 290 5.28 -7.39 17.27
CA ASN A 290 4.06 -8.22 17.16
C ASN A 290 3.61 -8.43 15.70
N GLY A 291 4.43 -8.01 14.76
CA GLY A 291 4.22 -8.23 13.35
C GLY A 291 5.50 -8.00 12.56
N VAL A 292 5.37 -8.08 11.25
CA VAL A 292 6.43 -7.80 10.29
C VAL A 292 6.11 -6.52 9.54
N CYS A 293 7.08 -5.64 9.41
CA CYS A 293 6.98 -4.47 8.54
C CYS A 293 7.10 -4.94 7.09
N ILE A 294 6.07 -4.71 6.27
CA ILE A 294 6.01 -5.17 4.86
C ILE A 294 6.09 -4.01 3.86
N ALA A 295 5.79 -2.79 4.33
CA ALA A 295 6.06 -1.54 3.65
C ALA A 295 6.26 -0.44 4.72
N PRO A 296 6.81 0.74 4.40
CA PRO A 296 7.00 1.81 5.37
C PRO A 296 5.69 2.14 6.10
N GLY A 297 5.68 1.98 7.42
CA GLY A 297 4.49 2.17 8.26
C GLY A 297 3.36 1.13 8.10
N VAL A 298 3.54 0.08 7.28
CA VAL A 298 2.53 -0.97 7.07
C VAL A 298 2.99 -2.30 7.66
N CYS A 299 2.20 -2.81 8.59
CA CYS A 299 2.51 -4.00 9.37
C CYS A 299 1.58 -5.18 9.03
N ARG A 300 2.18 -6.36 8.83
CA ARG A 300 1.47 -7.64 8.84
C ARG A 300 1.60 -8.27 10.21
N CYS A 301 0.49 -8.33 10.94
CA CYS A 301 0.51 -8.83 12.31
C CYS A 301 0.72 -10.34 12.40
N PHE A 302 1.38 -10.77 13.46
CA PHE A 302 1.52 -12.19 13.78
C PHE A 302 0.19 -12.81 14.21
N ARG A 303 0.14 -14.14 14.25
CA ARG A 303 -1.06 -14.86 14.67
C ARG A 303 -1.48 -14.43 16.08
N GLY A 304 -2.77 -14.10 16.24
CA GLY A 304 -3.33 -13.63 17.50
C GLY A 304 -3.17 -12.12 17.74
N TYR A 305 -2.69 -11.37 16.75
CA TYR A 305 -2.64 -9.91 16.77
C TYR A 305 -3.47 -9.35 15.61
N GLU A 306 -3.97 -8.13 15.77
CA GLU A 306 -4.75 -7.41 14.78
C GLU A 306 -4.19 -5.99 14.55
N VAL A 307 -4.43 -5.47 13.35
CA VAL A 307 -3.95 -4.14 12.96
C VAL A 307 -4.80 -3.08 13.65
N HIS A 308 -4.13 -2.15 14.33
CA HIS A 308 -4.75 -0.97 14.93
C HIS A 308 -3.92 0.27 14.58
N GLY A 309 -4.35 1.00 13.55
CA GLY A 309 -3.52 2.05 12.96
C GLY A 309 -2.29 1.43 12.29
N ALA A 310 -1.08 1.84 12.72
CA ALA A 310 0.20 1.29 12.25
C ALA A 310 0.82 0.24 13.20
N GLU A 311 0.09 -0.17 14.24
CA GLU A 311 0.57 -1.11 15.27
C GLU A 311 -0.18 -2.43 15.25
N CYS A 312 0.49 -3.50 15.69
CA CYS A 312 -0.15 -4.79 15.94
C CYS A 312 -0.48 -4.93 17.42
N ARG A 313 -1.78 -4.99 17.72
CA ARG A 313 -2.29 -5.15 19.09
C ARG A 313 -2.79 -6.57 19.31
N PRO A 314 -2.65 -7.12 20.52
CA PRO A 314 -3.09 -8.48 20.80
C PRO A 314 -4.61 -8.58 20.69
N LYS A 315 -5.05 -9.70 20.12
CA LYS A 315 -6.46 -10.05 19.99
C LYS A 315 -6.87 -10.94 21.17
N CYS A 316 -8.00 -10.60 21.77
CA CYS A 316 -8.68 -11.42 22.76
C CYS A 316 -10.10 -11.69 22.23
N GLU A 317 -10.45 -12.95 21.98
CA GLU A 317 -11.81 -13.32 21.53
C GLU A 317 -12.86 -12.96 22.57
N ARG A 318 -12.51 -13.08 23.86
CA ARG A 318 -13.35 -12.63 24.97
C ARG A 318 -13.01 -11.20 25.35
N PHE A 319 -14.05 -10.41 25.62
CA PHE A 319 -13.88 -9.06 26.15
C PHE A 319 -13.25 -9.11 27.54
N CYS A 320 -12.12 -8.40 27.72
CA CYS A 320 -11.38 -8.38 28.98
C CYS A 320 -12.09 -7.65 30.13
N GLY A 321 -13.29 -7.13 29.92
CA GLY A 321 -13.98 -6.30 30.90
C GLY A 321 -13.54 -4.83 30.82
N LYS A 322 -14.28 -3.95 31.52
CA LYS A 322 -13.97 -2.51 31.57
C LYS A 322 -12.64 -2.21 32.27
N TYR A 323 -12.23 -3.09 33.18
CA TYR A 323 -11.06 -2.95 34.04
C TYR A 323 -9.86 -3.77 33.57
N GLY A 324 -9.91 -4.23 32.32
CA GLY A 324 -8.88 -5.07 31.72
C GLY A 324 -8.57 -4.65 30.30
N ARG A 325 -7.33 -4.90 29.88
CA ARG A 325 -6.91 -4.74 28.48
C ARG A 325 -6.24 -6.01 27.98
N CYS A 326 -6.35 -6.28 26.69
CA CYS A 326 -5.62 -7.40 26.09
C CYS A 326 -4.12 -7.04 26.08
N VAL A 327 -3.28 -7.84 26.74
CA VAL A 327 -1.82 -7.62 26.86
C VAL A 327 -1.01 -8.60 26.02
N ALA A 328 -1.61 -9.75 25.69
CA ALA A 328 -1.08 -10.75 24.76
C ALA A 328 -2.26 -11.55 24.18
N PRO A 329 -2.08 -12.33 23.10
CA PRO A 329 -3.17 -13.08 22.49
C PRO A 329 -3.89 -13.98 23.50
N GLU A 330 -5.20 -13.76 23.64
CA GLU A 330 -6.07 -14.42 24.63
C GLU A 330 -5.65 -14.23 26.11
N ILE A 331 -4.92 -13.17 26.43
CA ILE A 331 -4.50 -12.83 27.81
C ILE A 331 -4.92 -11.40 28.13
N CYS A 332 -5.86 -11.27 29.06
CA CYS A 332 -6.23 -9.99 29.64
C CYS A 332 -5.27 -9.63 30.77
N GLY A 333 -4.84 -8.38 30.85
CA GLY A 333 -4.18 -7.80 32.01
C GLY A 333 -5.19 -6.98 32.80
N CYS A 334 -5.49 -7.39 34.03
CA CYS A 334 -6.47 -6.74 34.90
C CYS A 334 -5.82 -5.67 35.78
N GLY A 335 -6.45 -4.49 35.82
CA GLY A 335 -6.03 -3.38 36.66
C GLY A 335 -4.67 -2.78 36.34
N GLU A 336 -4.17 -1.99 37.30
CA GLU A 336 -2.81 -1.47 37.26
C GLU A 336 -1.76 -2.56 37.43
N GLY A 337 -2.08 -3.59 38.23
CA GLY A 337 -1.22 -4.75 38.45
C GLY A 337 -1.07 -5.65 37.23
N GLN A 338 -1.83 -5.43 36.16
CA GLN A 338 -1.84 -6.26 34.96
C GLN A 338 -1.91 -7.77 35.27
N GLN A 339 -2.75 -8.17 36.24
CA GLN A 339 -2.93 -9.58 36.57
C GLN A 339 -3.33 -10.35 35.32
N HIS A 340 -2.62 -11.42 35.00
CA HIS A 340 -2.91 -12.19 33.81
C HIS A 340 -4.18 -13.01 33.99
N CYS A 341 -5.09 -12.85 33.03
CA CYS A 341 -6.39 -13.48 33.03
C CYS A 341 -6.67 -14.07 31.65
N ARG A 342 -6.23 -15.30 31.43
CA ARG A 342 -6.58 -16.09 30.24
C ARG A 342 -7.89 -16.84 30.47
N ASN A 343 -8.76 -16.85 29.46
CA ASN A 343 -10.11 -17.44 29.49
C ASN A 343 -11.09 -16.80 30.49
N GLY A 344 -10.73 -15.71 31.17
CA GLY A 344 -11.61 -14.97 32.06
C GLY A 344 -11.85 -13.53 31.59
N SER A 345 -12.40 -12.71 32.48
CA SER A 345 -12.57 -11.26 32.28
C SER A 345 -12.22 -10.52 33.58
N CYS A 346 -11.79 -9.28 33.49
CA CYS A 346 -11.44 -8.48 34.66
C CYS A 346 -12.70 -7.88 35.31
N ASP A 347 -12.84 -8.10 36.62
CA ASP A 347 -13.95 -7.58 37.42
C ASP A 347 -13.71 -6.13 37.90
N ASP A 348 -14.67 -5.58 38.63
CA ASP A 348 -14.65 -4.23 39.20
C ASP A 348 -13.63 -4.04 40.33
N ILE A 349 -13.11 -5.15 40.88
CA ILE A 349 -12.02 -5.16 41.85
C ILE A 349 -10.66 -5.30 41.13
N GLU A 350 -10.66 -5.19 39.79
CA GLU A 350 -9.47 -5.29 38.94
C GLU A 350 -8.78 -6.67 38.98
N HIS A 351 -9.51 -7.74 39.32
CA HIS A 351 -9.01 -9.11 39.37
C HIS A 351 -9.60 -9.99 38.27
N CYS A 352 -8.95 -11.12 38.01
CA CYS A 352 -9.45 -12.11 37.07
C CYS A 352 -10.70 -12.83 37.60
N SER A 353 -11.84 -12.57 36.97
CA SER A 353 -13.09 -13.29 37.17
C SER A 353 -13.21 -14.44 36.17
N CYS A 354 -13.52 -15.64 36.67
CA CYS A 354 -13.62 -16.85 35.88
C CYS A 354 -15.07 -17.25 35.58
N PRO A 355 -15.32 -17.90 34.42
CA PRO A 355 -16.62 -18.47 34.10
C PRO A 355 -17.10 -19.49 35.14
N SER A 356 -18.41 -19.72 35.20
CA SER A 356 -19.01 -20.65 36.17
C SER A 356 -18.40 -22.06 36.08
N GLY A 357 -17.95 -22.57 37.23
CA GLY A 357 -17.31 -23.88 37.34
C GLY A 357 -15.80 -23.91 37.10
N GLU A 358 -15.20 -22.75 36.83
CA GLU A 358 -13.75 -22.55 36.74
C GLU A 358 -13.25 -21.68 37.90
N THR A 359 -12.01 -21.89 38.31
CA THR A 359 -11.31 -21.07 39.30
C THR A 359 -10.05 -20.47 38.68
N HIS A 360 -9.69 -19.28 39.12
CA HIS A 360 -8.42 -18.66 38.73
C HIS A 360 -7.25 -19.47 39.28
N PHE A 361 -6.31 -19.80 38.40
CA PHE A 361 -5.09 -20.51 38.72
C PHE A 361 -3.93 -19.89 37.94
N ILE A 362 -3.13 -19.08 38.65
CA ILE A 362 -2.00 -18.34 38.08
C ILE A 362 -2.49 -17.47 36.92
N ASP A 363 -2.08 -17.70 35.68
CA ASP A 363 -2.39 -16.78 34.57
C ASP A 363 -3.76 -17.01 33.91
N ARG A 364 -4.60 -17.91 34.43
CA ARG A 364 -5.77 -18.44 33.69
C ARG A 364 -6.91 -18.99 34.54
N CYS A 365 -8.09 -19.07 33.93
CA CYS A 365 -9.24 -19.79 34.45
C CYS A 365 -9.21 -21.28 34.04
N LEU A 366 -9.36 -22.17 35.02
CA LEU A 366 -9.37 -23.62 34.82
C LEU A 366 -10.37 -24.32 35.74
N LYS A 367 -10.90 -25.45 35.27
CA LYS A 367 -11.65 -26.39 36.12
C LYS A 367 -10.67 -27.22 36.97
N ALA A 368 -11.04 -27.49 38.21
CA ALA A 368 -10.19 -28.20 39.17
C ALA A 368 -9.77 -29.61 38.69
N ASP A 369 -10.63 -30.31 37.95
CA ASP A 369 -10.37 -31.64 37.37
C ASP A 369 -9.27 -31.64 36.31
N ARG A 370 -8.95 -30.48 35.71
CA ARG A 370 -7.92 -30.34 34.68
C ARG A 370 -6.55 -29.92 35.22
N LEU A 371 -6.43 -29.58 36.51
CA LEU A 371 -5.20 -29.05 37.09
C LEU A 371 -4.02 -30.01 36.94
N SER A 372 -4.23 -31.30 37.21
CA SER A 372 -3.21 -32.35 37.09
C SER A 372 -2.68 -32.50 35.65
N GLN A 373 -3.53 -32.31 34.64
CA GLN A 373 -3.16 -32.37 33.22
C GLN A 373 -2.29 -31.17 32.79
N HIS A 374 -2.44 -30.03 33.48
CA HIS A 374 -1.66 -28.83 33.21
C HIS A 374 -0.27 -28.83 33.89
N LEU A 375 -0.01 -29.72 34.86
CA LEU A 375 1.29 -29.82 35.55
C LEU A 375 2.11 -31.06 35.15
N ASN A 376 1.68 -31.79 34.12
CA ASN A 376 2.24 -33.09 33.76
C ASN A 376 3.65 -33.05 33.12
N THR A 377 4.07 -31.92 32.54
CA THR A 377 5.40 -31.78 31.94
C THR A 377 6.31 -30.83 32.72
N SER A 378 7.62 -31.02 32.58
CA SER A 378 8.64 -30.10 33.16
C SER A 378 8.49 -28.69 32.59
N GLU A 379 8.20 -28.56 31.29
CA GLU A 379 8.03 -27.27 30.61
C GLU A 379 6.83 -26.49 31.14
N LYS A 380 5.66 -27.13 31.30
CA LYS A 380 4.48 -26.47 31.84
C LYS A 380 4.71 -26.02 33.28
N ARG A 381 5.36 -26.85 34.12
CA ARG A 381 5.73 -26.46 35.49
C ARG A 381 6.67 -25.24 35.50
N LYS A 382 7.68 -25.21 34.64
CA LYS A 382 8.56 -24.03 34.49
C LYS A 382 7.79 -22.79 34.02
N HIS A 383 6.83 -22.94 33.12
CA HIS A 383 5.96 -21.84 32.69
C HIS A 383 5.13 -21.29 33.85
N PHE A 384 4.43 -22.15 34.60
CA PHE A 384 3.62 -21.74 35.74
C PHE A 384 4.46 -21.13 36.87
N ASN A 385 5.65 -21.66 37.15
CA ASN A 385 6.56 -21.03 38.12
C ASN A 385 6.95 -19.60 37.70
N ARG A 386 7.18 -19.37 36.41
CA ARG A 386 7.45 -18.02 35.88
C ARG A 386 6.24 -17.09 35.99
N GLN A 387 5.06 -17.58 35.65
CA GLN A 387 3.83 -16.79 35.75
C GLN A 387 3.46 -16.49 37.21
N LEU A 388 3.68 -17.44 38.13
CA LEU A 388 3.47 -17.24 39.56
C LEU A 388 4.40 -16.15 40.11
N ALA A 389 5.68 -16.18 39.72
CA ALA A 389 6.62 -15.12 40.08
C ALA A 389 6.21 -13.76 39.51
N TYR A 390 5.71 -13.73 38.27
CA TYR A 390 5.17 -12.52 37.65
C TYR A 390 3.99 -11.98 38.46
N GLU A 391 2.94 -12.77 38.71
CA GLU A 391 1.76 -12.32 39.44
C GLU A 391 2.08 -11.89 40.87
N PHE A 392 2.97 -12.61 41.56
CA PHE A 392 3.43 -12.22 42.89
C PHE A 392 4.03 -10.80 42.86
N ASN A 393 4.93 -10.56 41.91
CA ASN A 393 5.57 -9.26 41.77
C ASN A 393 4.58 -8.16 41.37
N ALA A 394 3.66 -8.48 40.46
CA ALA A 394 2.72 -7.52 39.90
C ALA A 394 1.64 -7.10 40.91
N LEU A 395 1.17 -8.02 41.75
CA LEU A 395 0.12 -7.76 42.73
C LEU A 395 0.65 -7.27 44.07
N ILE A 396 1.72 -7.90 44.59
CA ILE A 396 2.17 -7.72 45.97
C ILE A 396 3.64 -7.24 46.04
N GLY A 397 4.46 -7.53 45.03
CA GLY A 397 5.89 -7.19 45.03
C GLY A 397 6.18 -5.70 45.27
N ARG A 398 5.30 -4.81 44.81
CA ARG A 398 5.39 -3.35 45.08
C ARG A 398 5.39 -2.99 46.57
N LEU A 399 4.86 -3.85 47.43
CA LEU A 399 4.80 -3.65 48.88
C LEU A 399 6.09 -4.07 49.60
N PHE A 400 7.05 -4.67 48.87
CA PHE A 400 8.29 -5.23 49.43
C PHE A 400 9.57 -4.61 48.86
N ASN A 401 9.46 -3.57 47.99
CA ASN A 401 10.61 -2.78 47.57
C ASN A 401 10.97 -1.78 48.68
N PHE A 402 11.89 -2.17 49.58
CA PHE A 402 12.50 -1.30 50.60
C PHE A 402 13.74 -0.59 50.05
#